data_AF-A0A962CII0-F1
#
_entry.id   AF-A0A962CII0-F1
#
_cell.length_a   1.000
_cell.length_b   1.000
_cell.length_c   1.000
_cell.angle_alpha   90.00
_cell.angle_beta   90.00
_cell.angle_gamma   90.00
#
_symmetry.space_group_name_H-M   'P 1'
#
loop_
_entity.id
_entity.type
_entity.pdbx_description
1 polymer ?
#
loop_
_entity_poly.entity_id
_entity_poly.type
_entity_poly.pdbx_seq_one_letter_code
_entity_poly.pdbx_strand_id
1 'polypeptide(L)'
;MSFKSWEHPGAWTPVALSLAGLIMVVVHALMFGVAHEVDEGTPAHVFQLLMLAQAPFAIWHLIRFLPIDRGRALGVAGVQAALALAAMIAAWMLT
;
A
#
# COMPACT_ATOMS: atom_id res chain seq x y z
N MET A 1 18.72 13.58 19.62
CA MET A 1 18.82 12.59 18.52
C MET A 1 17.77 12.92 17.47
N SER A 2 18.17 13.29 16.26
CA SER A 2 17.24 13.55 15.15
C SER A 2 16.73 12.22 14.61
N PHE A 3 15.52 11.81 15.01
CA PHE A 3 14.89 10.59 14.51
C PHE A 3 14.26 10.86 13.15
N LYS A 4 14.82 10.27 12.09
CA LYS A 4 14.34 10.42 10.72
C LYS A 4 13.77 9.07 10.26
N SER A 5 12.56 8.73 10.71
CA SER A 5 11.96 7.41 10.44
C SER A 5 11.77 7.13 8.94
N TRP A 6 11.59 8.17 8.14
CA TRP A 6 11.49 8.10 6.67
C TRP A 6 12.77 7.64 5.96
N GLU A 7 13.92 7.67 6.63
CA GLU A 7 15.18 7.16 6.05
C GLU A 7 15.25 5.63 6.08
N HIS A 8 14.39 4.98 6.87
CA HIS A 8 14.37 3.53 6.93
C HIS A 8 13.53 2.93 5.79
N PRO A 9 14.04 1.91 5.08
CA PRO A 9 13.30 1.21 4.03
C PRO A 9 11.95 0.70 4.52
N GLY A 10 11.86 0.18 5.75
CA GLY A 10 10.58 -0.26 6.31
C GLY A 10 9.49 0.83 6.43
N ALA A 11 9.83 2.12 6.37
CA ALA A 11 8.86 3.21 6.40
C ALA A 11 8.31 3.57 5.01
N TRP A 12 9.15 3.55 3.97
CA TRP A 12 8.74 3.93 2.61
C TRP A 12 8.42 2.74 1.69
N THR A 13 8.89 1.52 2.00
CA THR A 13 8.56 0.31 1.23
C THR A 13 7.04 0.07 1.11
N PRO A 14 6.24 0.17 2.19
CA PRO A 14 4.78 0.04 2.07
C PRO A 14 4.17 1.07 1.13
N VAL A 15 4.64 2.32 1.20
CA VAL A 15 4.18 3.43 0.34
C VAL A 15 4.47 3.13 -1.13
N ALA A 16 5.69 2.67 -1.44
CA ALA A 16 6.08 2.32 -2.81
C ALA A 16 5.25 1.15 -3.37
N LEU A 17 5.00 0.13 -2.56
CA LEU A 17 4.18 -1.03 -2.95
C LEU A 17 2.71 -0.66 -3.18
N SER A 18 2.12 0.15 -2.30
CA SER A 18 0.78 0.71 -2.50
C SER A 18 0.67 1.54 -3.77
N LEU A 19 1.66 2.39 -4.03
CA LEU A 19 1.68 3.23 -5.24
C LEU A 19 1.84 2.39 -6.51
N ALA A 20 2.68 1.35 -6.49
CA ALA A 20 2.81 0.42 -7.59
C ALA A 20 1.48 -0.32 -7.87
N GLY A 21 0.77 -0.75 -6.84
CA GLY A 21 -0.56 -1.35 -6.96
C GLY A 21 -1.58 -0.39 -7.58
N LEU A 22 -1.62 0.87 -7.10
CA LEU A 22 -2.50 1.90 -7.65
C LEU A 22 -2.22 2.19 -9.13
N ILE A 23 -0.95 2.37 -9.48
CA ILE A 23 -0.53 2.61 -10.88
C ILE A 23 -0.96 1.43 -11.75
N MET A 24 -0.75 0.21 -11.28
CA MET A 24 -1.13 -1.00 -12.03
C MET A 24 -2.63 -1.02 -12.34
N VAL A 25 -3.49 -0.78 -11.34
CA VAL A 25 -4.96 -0.76 -11.52
C VAL A 25 -5.38 0.35 -12.49
N VAL A 26 -4.86 1.56 -12.32
CA VAL A 26 -5.20 2.70 -13.19
C VAL A 26 -4.78 2.44 -14.63
N VAL A 27 -3.54 1.98 -14.85
CA VAL A 27 -3.03 1.67 -16.19
C VAL A 27 -3.83 0.54 -16.84
N HIS A 28 -4.18 -0.50 -16.07
CA HIS A 28 -4.99 -1.60 -16.57
C HIS A 28 -6.36 -1.10 -17.04
N ALA A 29 -7.07 -0.33 -16.21
CA ALA A 29 -8.37 0.23 -16.57
C ALA A 29 -8.31 1.16 -17.80
N LEU A 30 -7.24 1.97 -17.92
CA LEU A 30 -7.05 2.85 -19.08
C LEU A 30 -6.76 2.09 -20.38
N MET A 31 -6.04 0.97 -20.32
CA MET A 31 -5.67 0.20 -21.51
C MET A 31 -6.73 -0.80 -21.96
N PHE A 32 -7.43 -1.43 -21.01
CA PHE A 32 -8.37 -2.53 -21.30
C PHE A 32 -9.84 -2.15 -21.09
N GLY A 33 -10.11 -0.97 -20.54
CA GLY A 33 -11.45 -0.55 -20.15
C GLY A 33 -11.87 -1.12 -18.80
N VAL A 34 -12.99 -0.65 -18.28
CA VAL A 34 -13.62 -1.17 -17.05
C VAL A 34 -14.69 -2.16 -17.50
N ALA A 35 -14.40 -3.46 -17.41
CA ALA A 35 -15.33 -4.54 -17.73
C ALA A 35 -15.34 -5.54 -16.57
N HIS A 36 -16.54 -5.97 -16.18
CA HIS A 36 -16.69 -6.94 -15.09
C HIS A 36 -16.34 -8.33 -15.63
N GLU A 37 -15.12 -8.78 -15.38
CA GLU A 37 -14.62 -10.11 -15.72
C GLU A 37 -15.30 -11.18 -14.82
N VAL A 38 -15.61 -12.35 -15.37
CA VAL A 38 -16.25 -13.47 -14.62
C VAL A 38 -15.28 -14.11 -13.61
N ASP A 39 -13.99 -13.85 -13.77
CA ASP A 39 -12.89 -14.21 -12.89
C ASP A 39 -12.11 -12.93 -12.53
N GLU A 40 -11.62 -12.81 -11.29
CA GLU A 40 -10.86 -11.64 -10.85
C GLU A 40 -9.56 -11.44 -11.67
N GLY A 41 -9.11 -12.49 -12.36
CA GLY A 41 -8.03 -12.44 -13.35
C GLY A 41 -6.64 -12.27 -12.74
N THR A 42 -5.60 -12.42 -13.54
CA THR A 42 -4.19 -12.24 -13.10
C THR A 42 -3.92 -10.86 -12.46
N PRO A 43 -4.49 -9.73 -12.93
CA PRO A 43 -4.26 -8.43 -12.33
C PRO A 43 -4.70 -8.35 -10.86
N ALA A 44 -5.88 -8.89 -10.50
CA ALA A 44 -6.35 -8.87 -9.11
C ALA A 44 -5.42 -9.65 -8.17
N HIS A 45 -4.93 -10.81 -8.61
CA HIS A 45 -3.98 -11.61 -7.83
C HIS A 45 -2.66 -10.87 -7.62
N VAL A 46 -2.14 -10.17 -8.64
CA VAL A 46 -0.94 -9.34 -8.51
C VAL A 46 -1.20 -8.18 -7.54
N PHE A 47 -2.36 -7.53 -7.61
CA PHE A 47 -2.76 -6.48 -6.67
C PHE A 47 -2.79 -7.01 -5.22
N GLN A 48 -3.41 -8.17 -5.00
CA GLN A 48 -3.47 -8.81 -3.68
C GLN A 48 -2.07 -9.13 -3.14
N LEU A 49 -1.16 -9.65 -3.98
CA LEU A 49 0.22 -9.91 -3.58
C LEU A 49 0.96 -8.63 -3.19
N LEU A 50 0.75 -7.52 -3.93
CA LEU A 50 1.32 -6.22 -3.59
C LEU A 50 0.76 -5.68 -2.26
N MET A 51 -0.54 -5.82 -2.03
CA MET A 51 -1.18 -5.44 -0.77
C MET A 51 -0.73 -6.31 0.41
N LEU A 52 -0.51 -7.60 0.19
CA LEU A 52 -0.02 -8.52 1.21
C LEU A 52 1.46 -8.27 1.53
N ALA A 53 2.28 -7.99 0.52
CA ALA A 53 3.72 -7.80 0.68
C ALA A 53 4.09 -6.60 1.57
N GLN A 54 3.25 -5.56 1.61
CA GLN A 54 3.48 -4.39 2.48
C GLN A 54 3.12 -4.61 3.95
N ALA A 55 2.24 -5.56 4.26
CA ALA A 55 1.80 -5.87 5.62
C ALA A 55 2.95 -6.17 6.60
N PRO A 56 3.93 -7.04 6.30
CA PRO A 56 5.03 -7.31 7.23
C PRO A 56 5.89 -6.08 7.53
N PHE A 57 6.07 -5.16 6.57
CA PHE A 57 6.82 -3.92 6.78
C PHE A 57 6.04 -2.94 7.66
N ALA A 58 4.74 -2.79 7.44
CA ALA A 58 3.87 -1.98 8.27
C ALA A 58 3.83 -2.48 9.73
N ILE A 59 3.71 -3.80 9.91
CA ILE A 59 3.75 -4.47 11.22
C ILE A 59 5.11 -4.22 11.89
N TRP A 60 6.21 -4.46 11.18
CA TRP A 60 7.56 -4.22 11.71
C TRP A 60 7.74 -2.75 12.13
N HIS A 61 7.29 -1.80 11.32
CA HIS A 61 7.37 -0.37 11.63
C HIS A 61 6.63 -0.04 12.93
N LEU A 62 5.41 -0.54 13.10
CA LEU A 62 4.64 -0.33 14.33
C LEU A 62 5.36 -0.94 15.54
N ILE A 63 5.83 -2.17 15.46
CA ILE A 63 6.56 -2.82 16.57
C ILE A 63 7.82 -2.01 16.94
N ARG A 64 8.57 -1.54 15.94
CA ARG A 64 9.86 -0.89 16.14
C ARG A 64 9.74 0.53 16.69
N PHE A 65 8.80 1.32 16.17
CA PHE A 65 8.77 2.78 16.38
C PHE A 65 7.66 3.26 17.32
N LEU A 66 6.57 2.50 17.50
CA LEU A 66 5.52 2.84 18.46
C LEU A 66 6.01 3.01 19.91
N PRO A 67 6.95 2.20 20.44
CA PRO A 67 7.47 2.42 21.80
C PRO A 67 8.48 3.58 21.91
N ILE A 68 9.04 4.08 20.79
CA ILE A 68 10.01 5.18 20.80
C ILE A 68 9.30 6.52 20.67
N ASP A 69 8.47 6.68 19.64
CA ASP A 69 7.79 7.92 19.31
C ASP A 69 6.41 7.60 18.72
N ARG A 70 5.42 7.60 19.61
CA ARG A 70 4.03 7.26 19.26
C ARG A 70 3.47 8.19 18.19
N GLY A 71 3.76 9.49 18.28
CA GLY A 71 3.18 10.49 17.37
C GLY A 71 3.66 10.27 15.94
N ARG A 72 4.97 10.13 15.74
CA ARG A 72 5.54 9.85 14.41
C ARG A 72 5.18 8.46 13.91
N ALA A 73 5.22 7.46 14.77
CA ALA A 73 4.88 6.09 14.37
C ALA A 73 3.42 5.99 13.88
N LEU A 74 2.48 6.62 14.60
CA LEU A 74 1.08 6.67 14.18
C LEU A 74 0.87 7.53 12.94
N GLY A 75 1.59 8.64 12.79
CA GLY A 75 1.54 9.47 11.58
C GLY A 75 1.96 8.70 10.33
N VAL A 76 3.08 7.99 10.38
CA VAL A 76 3.56 7.15 9.26
C VAL A 76 2.60 5.99 9.00
N ALA A 77 2.12 5.31 10.05
CA ALA A 77 1.13 4.24 9.89
C ALA A 77 -0.19 4.73 9.29
N GLY A 78 -0.63 5.95 9.64
CA GLY A 78 -1.80 6.60 9.06
C GLY A 78 -1.66 6.84 7.56
N VAL A 79 -0.47 7.28 7.10
CA VAL A 79 -0.18 7.44 5.67
C VAL A 79 -0.17 6.09 4.95
N GLN A 80 0.46 5.07 5.54
CA GLN A 80 0.47 3.71 4.97
C GLN A 80 -0.96 3.16 4.83
N ALA A 81 -1.79 3.33 5.85
CA ALA A 81 -3.20 2.92 5.83
C ALA A 81 -4.01 3.69 4.79
N ALA A 82 -3.84 5.02 4.70
CA ALA A 82 -4.56 5.85 3.74
C ALA A 82 -4.23 5.46 2.28
N LEU A 83 -2.97 5.17 1.98
CA LEU A 83 -2.57 4.74 0.64
C LEU A 83 -3.05 3.33 0.30
N ALA A 84 -2.98 2.40 1.25
CA ALA A 84 -3.52 1.06 1.07
C ALA A 84 -5.04 1.11 0.79
N LEU A 85 -5.78 1.92 1.55
CA LEU A 85 -7.21 2.12 1.33
C LEU A 85 -7.49 2.77 -0.02
N ALA A 86 -6.74 3.80 -0.42
CA ALA A 86 -6.89 4.42 -1.72
C ALA A 86 -6.67 3.41 -2.86
N ALA A 87 -5.67 2.54 -2.73
CA ALA A 87 -5.41 1.47 -3.71
C ALA A 87 -6.55 0.44 -3.76
N MET A 88 -7.09 0.03 -2.60
CA MET A 88 -8.23 -0.91 -2.52
C MET A 88 -9.51 -0.30 -3.09
N ILE A 89 -9.79 0.98 -2.82
CA ILE A 89 -10.93 1.69 -3.40
C ILE A 89 -10.77 1.78 -4.92
N ALA A 90 -9.59 2.13 -5.41
CA ALA A 90 -9.33 2.20 -6.84
C ALA A 90 -9.54 0.84 -7.52
N ALA A 91 -9.04 -0.26 -6.93
CA ALA A 91 -9.31 -1.61 -7.41
C ALA A 91 -10.82 -1.87 -7.48
N TRP A 92 -11.54 -1.68 -6.37
CA TRP A 92 -12.98 -1.92 -6.33
C TRP A 92 -13.81 -1.07 -7.32
N MET A 93 -13.38 0.15 -7.64
CA MET A 93 -14.10 1.01 -8.58
C MET A 93 -13.74 0.77 -10.05
N LEU A 94 -12.58 0.18 -10.35
CA LEU A 94 -12.01 0.12 -11.70
C LEU A 94 -11.91 -1.30 -12.27
N THR A 95 -12.23 -2.33 -11.49
CA THR A 95 -12.32 -3.75 -11.89
C THR A 95 -13.68 -4.30 -11.50
#